data_AF-A0A2M8QNT6-F1
#
_entry.id   AF-A0A2M8QNT6-F1
#
_cell.length_a   1.000
_cell.length_b   1.000
_cell.length_c   1.000
_cell.angle_alpha   90.00
_cell.angle_beta   90.00
_cell.angle_gamma   90.00
#
_symmetry.space_group_name_H-M   'P 1'
#
loop_
_entity.id
_entity.type
_entity.pdbx_description
1 polymer ?
#
loop_
_entity_poly.entity_id
_entity_poly.type
_entity_poly.pdbx_seq_one_letter_code
_entity_poly.pdbx_strand_id
1 'polypeptide(L)' 'MTNPKYVIAARVGSDEDETGHEPLLFWNSHDGFGSLAAATVFTEEDALSYALPIADDQPEWVQLPETPS' A
#
# COMPACT_ATOMS: atom_id res chain seq x y z
N MET A 1 -22.98 -5.90 3.36
CA MET A 1 -22.13 -5.43 2.24
C MET A 1 -20.85 -4.98 2.89
N THR A 2 -19.74 -5.67 2.61
CA THR A 2 -18.42 -5.25 3.11
C THR A 2 -17.92 -4.19 2.15
N ASN A 3 -17.51 -3.03 2.68
CA ASN A 3 -16.91 -1.98 1.87
C ASN A 3 -15.45 -2.37 1.60
N PRO A 4 -15.00 -2.46 0.34
CA PRO A 4 -13.61 -2.76 0.03
C PRO A 4 -12.71 -1.66 0.59
N LYS A 5 -11.56 -2.09 1.14
CA LYS A 5 -10.56 -1.22 1.74
C LYS A 5 -9.29 -1.31 0.93
N TYR A 6 -8.67 -0.16 0.70
CA TYR A 6 -7.47 -0.04 -0.12
C TYR A 6 -6.33 0.56 0.71
N VAL A 7 -5.11 0.20 0.37
CA VAL A 7 -3.88 0.83 0.85
C VAL A 7 -3.00 1.12 -0.35
N ILE A 8 -2.10 2.07 -0.21
CA ILE A 8 -1.07 2.30 -1.23
C ILE A 8 0.18 1.55 -0.78
N ALA A 9 0.71 0.68 -1.64
CA ALA A 9 1.95 -0.04 -1.40
C ALA A 9 3.00 0.36 -2.42
N ALA A 10 4.26 0.41 -2.02
CA ALA A 10 5.41 0.53 -2.90
C ALA A 10 6.32 -0.65 -2.65
N ARG A 11 6.94 -1.16 -3.71
CA ARG A 11 8.00 -2.15 -3.59
C ARG A 11 9.26 -1.42 -3.20
N VAL A 12 10.16 -2.12 -2.54
CA VAL A 12 11.52 -1.62 -2.41
C VAL A 12 12.34 -2.50 -3.31
N GLY A 13 12.80 -1.93 -4.43
CA GLY A 13 13.78 -2.58 -5.27
C GLY A 13 15.02 -2.89 -4.44
N SER A 14 15.15 -4.14 -4.00
CA SER A 14 16.37 -4.63 -3.40
C SER A 14 17.32 -4.93 -4.54
N ASP A 15 18.37 -4.11 -4.68
CA ASP A 15 19.41 -4.34 -5.70
C ASP A 15 20.04 -5.74 -5.57
N GLU A 16 20.03 -6.38 -4.39
CA GLU A 16 20.66 -7.69 -4.17
C GLU A 16 19.93 -8.48 -3.06
N ASP A 17 18.75 -9.05 -3.32
CA ASP A 17 18.20 -10.10 -2.43
C ASP A 17 17.76 -11.33 -3.24
N GLU A 18 18.57 -12.37 -3.15
CA GLU A 18 18.44 -13.68 -3.82
C GLU A 18 17.18 -14.49 -3.42
N THR A 19 16.35 -13.93 -2.54
CA THR A 19 15.07 -14.51 -2.10
C THR A 19 13.89 -14.17 -3.03
N GLY A 20 14.06 -13.20 -3.94
CA GLY A 20 13.04 -12.81 -4.92
C GLY A 20 11.74 -12.26 -4.31
N HIS A 21 11.74 -11.92 -3.02
CA HIS A 21 10.61 -11.33 -2.33
C HIS A 21 10.94 -9.87 -2.00
N GLU A 22 10.58 -8.97 -2.92
CA GLU A 22 10.71 -7.53 -2.72
C GLU A 22 9.86 -7.13 -1.49
N PRO A 23 10.44 -6.50 -0.45
CA PRO A 23 9.66 -6.10 0.71
C PRO A 23 8.67 -4.99 0.30
N LEU A 24 7.39 -5.20 0.60
CA LEU A 24 6.34 -4.19 0.39
C LEU A 24 6.32 -3.21 1.55
N LEU A 25 6.40 -1.92 1.23
CA LEU A 25 6.13 -0.83 2.15
C LEU A 25 4.75 -0.25 1.88
N PHE A 26 4.10 0.23 2.94
CA PHE A 26 2.73 0.75 2.86
C PHE A 26 2.70 2.23 3.24
N TRP A 27 2.01 3.03 2.44
CA TRP A 27 1.91 4.47 2.64
C TRP A 27 1.07 4.83 3.87
N ASN A 28 1.56 5.79 4.63
CA ASN A 28 0.86 6.49 5.67
C ASN A 28 0.89 8.00 5.38
N SER A 29 -0.27 8.66 5.47
CA SER A 29 -0.41 10.11 5.23
C SER A 29 0.32 11.01 6.22
N HIS A 30 0.78 10.48 7.35
CA HIS A 30 1.47 11.19 8.42
C HIS A 30 2.99 10.91 8.43
N ASP A 31 3.41 9.66 8.22
CA ASP A 31 4.80 9.20 8.38
C ASP A 31 5.48 8.77 7.06
N GLY A 32 4.71 8.55 5.98
CA GLY A 32 5.21 8.04 4.70
C GLY A 32 5.17 6.52 4.58
N PHE A 33 6.09 5.92 3.81
CA PHE A 33 6.13 4.48 3.56
C PHE A 33 6.72 3.70 4.75
N GLY A 34 5.98 2.72 5.26
CA GLY A 34 6.37 1.90 6.40
C GLY A 34 5.63 0.55 6.45
N SER A 35 5.34 0.07 7.66
CA SER A 35 4.66 -1.22 7.86
C SER A 35 3.14 -1.14 7.62
N LEU A 36 2.52 -2.25 7.20
CA LEU A 36 1.07 -2.34 6.99
C LEU A 36 0.24 -1.89 8.21
N ALA A 37 0.70 -2.17 9.43
CA ALA A 37 0.00 -1.80 10.66
C ALA A 37 -0.16 -0.28 10.85
N ALA A 38 0.73 0.51 10.25
CA ALA A 38 0.67 1.96 10.25
C ALA A 38 0.06 2.51 8.96
N ALA A 39 -0.30 1.69 7.97
CA ALA A 39 -0.78 2.17 6.67
C ALA A 39 -2.08 2.96 6.81
N THR A 40 -2.21 4.02 6.00
CA THR A 40 -3.51 4.70 5.86
C THR A 40 -4.43 3.83 5.01
N VAL A 41 -5.59 3.50 5.54
CA VAL A 41 -6.62 2.70 4.86
C VAL A 41 -7.63 3.64 4.22
N PHE A 42 -7.85 3.45 2.92
CA PHE A 42 -8.74 4.24 2.09
C PHE A 42 -9.98 3.43 1.73
N THR A 43 -11.10 4.12 1.52
CA THR A 43 -12.27 3.51 0.88
C THR A 43 -12.10 3.47 -0.64
N GLU A 44 -13.00 2.80 -1.35
CA GLU A 44 -13.02 2.81 -2.82
C GLU A 44 -13.13 4.24 -3.38
N GLU A 45 -14.01 5.07 -2.81
CA GLU A 45 -14.23 6.44 -3.25
C GLU A 45 -12.99 7.33 -3.02
N ASP A 46 -12.30 7.13 -1.89
CA ASP A 46 -11.04 7.79 -1.61
C ASP A 46 -9.96 7.36 -2.61
N ALA A 47 -9.83 6.06 -2.90
CA ALA A 47 -8.82 5.55 -3.82
C ALA A 47 -9.00 6.08 -5.25
N LEU A 48 -10.23 6.32 -5.67
CA LEU A 48 -10.55 6.93 -6.98
C LEU A 48 -10.19 8.41 -7.06
N SER A 49 -10.22 9.13 -5.93
CA SER A 49 -9.99 10.58 -5.87
C SER A 49 -8.58 10.95 -5.43
N TYR A 50 -7.88 10.04 -4.76
CA TYR A 50 -6.58 10.29 -4.14
C TYR A 50 -5.45 10.00 -5.13
N ALA A 51 -4.59 11.00 -5.36
CA ALA A 51 -3.41 10.84 -6.21
C ALA A 51 -2.34 10.03 -5.48
N LEU A 52 -1.76 9.05 -6.17
CA LEU A 52 -0.65 8.26 -5.64
C LEU A 52 0.54 9.16 -5.27
N PRO A 53 1.19 8.96 -4.11
CA PRO A 53 2.36 9.74 -3.72
C PRO A 53 3.49 9.55 -4.73
N ILE A 54 4.28 10.59 -4.97
CA ILE A 54 5.45 10.50 -5.84
C ILE A 54 6.55 9.80 -5.03
N ALA A 55 6.86 8.55 -5.39
CA ALA A 55 7.94 7.76 -4.79
C ALA A 55 8.86 7.23 -5.89
N ASP A 56 10.09 6.86 -5.50
CA ASP A 56 11.11 6.32 -6.41
C ASP A 56 10.66 4.97 -6.99
N ASP A 57 10.07 4.14 -6.14
CA ASP A 57 9.33 2.95 -6.54
C ASP A 57 7.86 3.31 -6.81
N GLN A 58 7.31 2.83 -7.93
CA GLN A 58 5.97 3.19 -8.38
C GLN A 58 4.91 2.67 -7.40
N PRO A 59 4.27 3.54 -6.60
CA PRO A 59 3.28 3.09 -5.65
C PRO A 59 2.02 2.61 -6.38
N GLU A 60 1.43 1.54 -5.89
CA GLU A 60 0.23 0.92 -6.44
C GLU A 60 -0.86 0.77 -5.37
N TRP A 61 -2.13 0.85 -5.81
CA TRP A 61 -3.28 0.58 -4.95
C TRP A 61 -3.42 -0.93 -4.73
N VAL A 62 -3.42 -1.35 -3.47
CA VAL A 62 -3.61 -2.75 -3.06
C VAL A 62 -4.90 -2.87 -2.26
N GLN A 63 -5.80 -3.73 -2.72
CA GLN A 63 -7.02 -4.07 -1.99
C GLN A 63 -6.68 -4.99 -0.81
N LEU A 64 -7.11 -4.61 0.39
CA LEU A 64 -6.98 -5.47 1.57
C LEU A 64 -7.92 -6.67 1.45
N PRO A 65 -7.48 -7.88 1.82
CA PRO A 65 -8.35 -9.03 1.85
C PRO A 65 -9.51 -8.76 2.81
N GLU A 66 -10.72 -9.05 2.35
CA GLU A 66 -11.88 -9.08 3.21
C GLU A 66 -11.64 -10.19 4.23
N THR A 67 -11.39 -9.84 5.50
CA THR A 67 -11.29 -10.85 6.55
C THR A 67 -12.63 -11.58 6.61
N PRO A 68 -12.71 -12.89 6.32
CA PRO A 68 -13.93 -13.63 6.56
C PRO A 68 -14.20 -13.60 8.08
N SER A 69 -15.36 -13.09 8.46
CA SER A 69 -15.84 -13.07 9.84
C SER A 69 -16.24 -14.46 10.33
#